data_AF-A0A818WUB3-F1
#
_entry.id   AF-A0A818WUB3-F1
#
_cell.length_a   1.000
_cell.length_b   1.000
_cell.length_c   1.000
_cell.angle_alpha   90.00
_cell.angle_beta   90.00
_cell.angle_gamma   90.00
#
_symmetry.space_group_name_H-M   'P 1'
#
loop_
_entity.id
_entity.type
_entity.pdbx_description
1 polymer ?
#
loop_
_entity_poly.entity_id
_entity_poly.type
_entity_poly.pdbx_seq_one_letter_code
_entity_poly.pdbx_strand_id
1 'polypeptide(L)'
;MRPSLFILTRRLFIPSGILTFSTVGGSYSNINEQKHHSILKSISRSFSDLLMGNKESSASPPPFSYDPFDSLRKNNFSNEEFERCFKYFDSHNQGCWSREDFRRFLNALFSNKKRSYCILNDLVEQYFRETDFNQDEKIDYDEFIQAWKKTIKCAVKPVSALVVVDVQNDFISGSLALHSCPAEHRGEEVVPIINRVLLNVNFDVVAYTYDWHPLNHISFYENRHLRKTAPESPVSAEQANVLDTVIFIGSLDLAKRIEQVLWPAHCIQKTPGADLHRDLVRVDNAIHVYKGTNPEIDSYSAFWDNMKLSKTSLDAELRERFVTDVYVVGLATDVCVASTAMHAVEHNYRTALIEDACRGVNEKEIEVKRAQLNETGCIFVDSNVVPGMISGEDRRPEMARGMFIENLKEIGRYKSQ
;
A
#
# COMPACT_ATOMS: atom_id res chain seq x y z
N MET A 1 -56.66 21.37 -43.25
CA MET A 1 -56.63 20.18 -42.37
C MET A 1 -55.68 20.49 -41.20
N ARG A 2 -56.18 20.34 -39.96
CA ARG A 2 -55.43 20.32 -38.67
C ARG A 2 -54.51 19.07 -38.59
N PRO A 3 -53.58 18.89 -37.62
CA PRO A 3 -53.51 19.42 -36.22
C PRO A 3 -52.17 20.11 -35.86
N SER A 4 -52.02 21.01 -34.86
CA SER A 4 -52.37 21.09 -33.43
C SER A 4 -51.40 20.36 -32.47
N LEU A 5 -50.61 21.12 -31.69
CA LEU A 5 -50.50 20.93 -30.23
C LEU A 5 -50.05 22.21 -29.48
N PHE A 6 -50.82 22.53 -28.43
CA PHE A 6 -50.74 23.62 -27.42
C PHE A 6 -49.56 23.39 -26.44
N ILE A 7 -48.79 24.37 -25.94
CA ILE A 7 -49.02 25.55 -25.06
C ILE A 7 -48.96 25.25 -23.52
N LEU A 8 -47.96 25.91 -22.88
CA LEU A 8 -47.84 26.49 -21.51
C LEU A 8 -47.98 25.58 -20.26
N THR A 9 -47.26 25.77 -19.16
CA THR A 9 -47.08 27.03 -18.38
C THR A 9 -45.79 27.10 -17.54
N ARG A 10 -45.36 28.36 -17.31
CA ARG A 10 -44.33 28.89 -16.39
C ARG A 10 -44.68 28.77 -14.89
N ARG A 11 -43.64 28.81 -14.05
CA ARG A 11 -43.42 29.75 -12.90
C ARG A 11 -41.93 29.65 -12.47
N LEU A 12 -41.03 30.58 -12.81
CA LEU A 12 -40.68 31.86 -12.15
C LEU A 12 -40.49 31.78 -10.62
N PHE A 13 -39.24 31.88 -10.15
CA PHE A 13 -38.74 32.96 -9.28
C PHE A 13 -37.19 32.97 -9.24
N ILE A 14 -36.59 34.14 -9.49
CA ILE A 14 -35.16 34.52 -9.39
C ILE A 14 -34.98 35.28 -8.04
N PRO A 15 -33.78 35.48 -7.44
CA PRO A 15 -32.85 36.54 -7.88
C PRO A 15 -31.34 36.21 -7.65
N SER A 16 -30.48 36.32 -8.68
CA SER A 16 -29.57 37.45 -8.97
C SER A 16 -28.22 37.44 -8.23
N GLY A 17 -27.13 37.52 -9.01
CA GLY A 17 -25.78 37.79 -8.50
C GLY A 17 -24.73 37.70 -9.61
N ILE A 18 -24.74 38.65 -10.54
CA ILE A 18 -23.65 38.85 -11.51
C ILE A 18 -22.50 39.55 -10.79
N LEU A 19 -21.30 38.98 -10.87
CA LEU A 19 -20.05 39.71 -10.73
C LEU A 19 -19.12 39.31 -11.88
N THR A 20 -19.07 40.18 -12.88
CA THR A 20 -17.99 40.24 -13.86
C THR A 20 -16.74 40.83 -13.21
N PHE A 21 -15.59 40.17 -13.39
CA PHE A 21 -14.28 40.81 -13.26
C PHE A 21 -13.46 40.51 -14.51
N SER A 22 -13.00 41.59 -15.15
CA SER A 22 -12.01 41.59 -16.23
C SER A 22 -10.70 42.20 -15.70
N THR A 23 -9.58 41.71 -16.23
CA THR A 23 -8.18 42.17 -16.04
C THR A 23 -7.60 41.87 -14.64
N VAL A 24 -6.35 41.44 -14.41
CA VAL A 24 -5.04 41.69 -15.03
C VAL A 24 -4.14 40.46 -14.73
N GLY A 25 -3.11 40.24 -15.57
CA GLY A 25 -2.13 39.16 -15.43
C GLY A 25 -1.58 38.98 -14.00
N GLY A 26 -1.58 37.73 -13.57
CA GLY A 26 -1.03 37.28 -12.29
C GLY A 26 -0.63 35.81 -12.42
N SER A 27 0.59 35.50 -12.02
CA SER A 27 1.23 34.19 -11.96
C SER A 27 0.30 33.11 -11.38
N TYR A 28 -0.04 32.10 -12.19
CA TYR A 28 -0.62 30.84 -11.71
C TYR A 28 0.49 29.98 -11.10
N SER A 29 0.91 30.34 -9.90
CA SER A 29 1.73 29.50 -9.03
C SER A 29 0.87 28.97 -7.88
N ASN A 30 0.75 27.65 -7.77
CA ASN A 30 0.54 26.89 -6.54
C ASN A 30 -0.65 27.20 -5.63
N ILE A 31 -1.88 27.21 -6.16
CA ILE A 31 -3.09 27.27 -5.31
C ILE A 31 -3.62 25.88 -4.90
N ASN A 32 -3.35 24.82 -5.69
CA ASN A 32 -3.73 23.45 -5.31
C ASN A 32 -2.71 22.77 -4.40
N GLU A 33 -1.40 22.96 -4.63
CA GLU A 33 -0.37 22.45 -3.72
C GLU A 33 -0.39 23.18 -2.37
N GLN A 34 -0.55 24.51 -2.31
CA GLN A 34 -0.56 25.21 -1.02
C GLN A 34 -1.81 24.94 -0.18
N LYS A 35 -2.98 24.66 -0.80
CA LYS A 35 -4.16 24.22 -0.06
C LYS A 35 -4.01 22.80 0.48
N HIS A 36 -3.39 21.88 -0.26
CA HIS A 36 -3.03 20.56 0.27
C HIS A 36 -1.94 20.68 1.36
N HIS A 37 -0.92 21.50 1.17
CA HIS A 37 0.20 21.66 2.10
C HIS A 37 -0.18 22.40 3.40
N SER A 38 -1.19 23.28 3.38
CA SER A 38 -1.70 23.93 4.60
C SER A 38 -2.65 23.04 5.41
N ILE A 39 -3.36 22.11 4.75
CA ILE A 39 -4.12 21.04 5.43
C ILE A 39 -3.15 20.01 6.04
N LEU A 40 -2.03 19.70 5.38
CA LEU A 40 -1.03 18.73 5.84
C LEU A 40 -0.23 19.18 7.09
N LYS A 41 -0.21 20.48 7.42
CA LYS A 41 0.39 20.98 8.68
C LYS A 41 -0.55 20.87 9.88
N SER A 42 -1.82 20.55 9.66
CA SER A 42 -2.83 20.39 10.70
C SER A 42 -2.99 18.91 11.08
N ILE A 43 -2.01 18.38 11.81
CA ILE A 43 -2.09 17.13 12.60
C ILE A 43 -2.45 15.88 11.75
N SER A 44 -1.54 15.42 10.90
CA SER A 44 -1.58 14.04 10.39
C SER A 44 -0.92 13.13 11.44
N ARG A 45 -1.72 12.39 12.21
CA ARG A 45 -1.22 11.30 13.08
C ARG A 45 -0.88 10.11 12.21
N SER A 46 0.25 9.45 12.45
CA SER A 46 0.62 8.19 11.79
C SER A 46 -0.51 7.16 11.97
N PHE A 47 -0.69 6.23 11.00
CA PHE A 47 -1.62 5.11 11.17
C PHE A 47 -1.32 4.30 12.45
N SER A 48 -0.03 4.16 12.80
CA SER A 48 0.38 3.55 14.07
C SER A 48 -0.07 4.38 15.29
N ASP A 49 0.00 5.72 15.22
CA ASP A 49 -0.48 6.60 16.31
C ASP A 49 -2.00 6.53 16.48
N LEU A 50 -2.74 6.29 15.39
CA LEU A 50 -4.19 6.06 15.41
C LEU A 50 -4.56 4.72 16.05
N LEU A 51 -3.65 3.75 16.06
CA LEU A 51 -3.89 2.41 16.61
C LEU A 51 -3.38 2.24 18.04
N MET A 52 -2.22 2.81 18.35
CA MET A 52 -1.49 2.56 19.59
C MET A 52 -1.40 3.77 20.53
N GLY A 53 -1.80 4.97 20.07
CA GLY A 53 -1.61 6.23 20.79
C GLY A 53 -0.16 6.72 20.78
N ASN A 54 0.09 7.92 21.32
CA ASN A 54 1.46 8.44 21.45
C ASN A 54 2.28 7.51 22.37
N LYS A 55 3.52 7.20 21.99
CA LYS A 55 4.47 6.28 22.64
C LYS A 55 4.84 6.58 24.12
N GLU A 56 4.19 7.54 24.76
CA GLU A 56 4.48 7.95 26.14
C GLU A 56 3.25 7.71 27.02
N SER A 57 3.18 6.55 27.70
CA SER A 57 2.81 6.45 29.14
C SER A 57 2.23 5.09 29.61
N SER A 58 2.06 4.06 28.78
CA SER A 58 1.69 2.72 29.30
C SER A 58 2.80 1.70 29.08
N ALA A 59 3.34 1.15 30.17
CA ALA A 59 4.22 -0.02 30.10
C ALA A 59 3.45 -1.15 29.41
N SER A 60 3.98 -1.66 28.30
CA SER A 60 3.37 -2.77 27.57
C SER A 60 3.20 -3.97 28.51
N PRO A 61 2.05 -4.66 28.49
CA PRO A 61 1.89 -5.88 29.28
C PRO A 61 3.00 -6.88 28.94
N PRO A 62 3.53 -7.63 29.92
CA PRO A 62 4.46 -8.72 29.65
C PRO A 62 3.78 -9.75 28.72
N PRO A 63 4.54 -10.41 27.84
CA PRO A 63 3.98 -11.41 26.93
C PRO A 63 3.37 -12.57 27.72
N PHE A 64 2.37 -13.23 27.12
CA PHE A 64 1.76 -14.42 27.69
C PHE A 64 2.80 -15.53 27.83
N SER A 65 2.72 -16.32 28.91
CA SER A 65 3.63 -17.44 29.16
C SER A 65 3.55 -18.56 28.11
N TYR A 66 2.47 -18.59 27.34
CA TYR A 66 2.20 -19.49 26.22
C TYR A 66 1.40 -18.73 25.15
N ASP A 67 1.62 -19.03 23.87
CA ASP A 67 0.86 -18.42 22.76
C ASP A 67 -0.43 -19.21 22.50
N PRO A 68 -1.61 -18.67 22.85
CA PRO A 68 -2.88 -19.40 22.76
C PRO A 68 -3.29 -19.75 21.32
N PHE A 69 -2.63 -19.15 20.33
CA PHE A 69 -2.91 -19.36 18.91
C PHE A 69 -1.98 -20.36 18.23
N ASP A 70 -0.99 -20.92 18.94
CA ASP A 70 0.04 -21.79 18.33
C ASP A 70 -0.54 -22.99 17.57
N SER A 71 -1.52 -23.63 18.20
CA SER A 71 -2.26 -24.74 17.61
C SER A 71 -3.05 -24.31 16.36
N LEU A 72 -3.63 -23.11 16.39
CA LEU A 72 -4.46 -22.55 15.33
C LEU A 72 -3.67 -22.07 14.10
N ARG A 73 -2.33 -22.03 14.17
CA ARG A 73 -1.47 -21.76 13.02
C ARG A 73 -1.26 -22.97 12.10
N LYS A 74 -1.45 -24.18 12.62
CA LYS A 74 -1.15 -25.42 11.90
C LYS A 74 -2.12 -25.61 10.72
N ASN A 75 -1.76 -26.44 9.73
CA ASN A 75 -2.62 -26.69 8.57
C ASN A 75 -3.85 -27.54 8.90
N ASN A 76 -3.76 -28.42 9.90
CA ASN A 76 -4.78 -29.42 10.22
C ASN A 76 -5.24 -29.31 11.68
N PHE A 77 -5.60 -28.11 12.13
CA PHE A 77 -6.12 -27.93 13.48
C PHE A 77 -7.59 -28.43 13.59
N SER A 78 -7.98 -28.96 14.75
CA SER A 78 -9.32 -29.49 15.03
C SER A 78 -10.24 -28.42 15.64
N ASN A 79 -11.56 -28.70 15.66
CA ASN A 79 -12.52 -27.84 16.37
C ASN A 79 -12.21 -27.73 17.88
N GLU A 80 -11.57 -28.74 18.46
CA GLU A 80 -11.16 -28.71 19.88
C GLU A 80 -10.12 -27.62 20.17
N GLU A 81 -9.28 -27.27 19.18
CA GLU A 81 -8.29 -26.20 19.35
C GLU A 81 -8.95 -24.81 19.36
N PHE A 82 -10.06 -24.62 18.63
CA PHE A 82 -10.90 -23.43 18.76
C PHE A 82 -11.55 -23.35 20.13
N GLU A 83 -12.15 -24.43 20.60
CA GLU A 83 -12.76 -24.46 21.93
C GLU A 83 -11.73 -24.18 23.02
N ARG A 84 -10.52 -24.73 22.89
CA ARG A 84 -9.43 -24.48 23.84
C ARG A 84 -9.02 -23.02 23.85
N CYS A 85 -8.87 -22.41 22.67
CA CYS A 85 -8.60 -20.98 22.56
C CYS A 85 -9.73 -20.14 23.15
N PHE A 86 -10.98 -20.48 22.87
CA PHE A 86 -12.14 -19.76 23.41
C PHE A 86 -12.20 -19.83 24.94
N LYS A 87 -12.13 -21.05 25.50
CA LYS A 87 -12.13 -21.30 26.94
C LYS A 87 -10.95 -20.67 27.66
N TYR A 88 -9.81 -20.49 26.99
CA TYR A 88 -8.63 -19.84 27.59
C TYR A 88 -8.91 -18.38 28.01
N PHE A 89 -9.74 -17.66 27.25
CA PHE A 89 -10.09 -16.27 27.55
C PHE A 89 -11.39 -16.11 28.33
N ASP A 90 -12.25 -17.14 28.40
CA ASP A 90 -13.45 -17.15 29.25
C ASP A 90 -13.08 -17.29 30.74
N SER A 91 -12.67 -16.19 31.37
CA SER A 91 -12.16 -16.20 32.74
C SER A 91 -13.19 -16.57 33.81
N HIS A 92 -14.48 -16.42 33.48
CA HIS A 92 -15.59 -16.73 34.38
C HIS A 92 -16.24 -18.09 34.08
N ASN A 93 -15.79 -18.78 33.02
CA ASN A 93 -16.30 -20.06 32.54
C ASN A 93 -17.83 -20.04 32.34
N GLN A 94 -18.33 -18.96 31.72
CA GLN A 94 -19.75 -18.71 31.47
C GLN A 94 -20.19 -19.11 30.05
N GLY A 95 -19.26 -19.55 29.20
CA GLY A 95 -19.53 -19.84 27.79
C GLY A 95 -19.56 -18.58 26.90
N CYS A 96 -19.14 -17.43 27.44
CA CYS A 96 -19.15 -16.14 26.76
C CYS A 96 -18.03 -15.24 27.31
N TRP A 97 -17.47 -14.36 26.49
CA TRP A 97 -16.47 -13.39 26.91
C TRP A 97 -17.09 -12.07 27.31
N SER A 98 -16.64 -11.53 28.45
CA SER A 98 -16.87 -10.13 28.80
C SER A 98 -16.00 -9.18 27.97
N ARG A 99 -16.23 -7.86 28.05
CA ARG A 99 -15.35 -6.85 27.45
C ARG A 99 -13.90 -6.99 27.92
N GLU A 100 -13.67 -7.39 29.17
CA GLU A 100 -12.32 -7.57 29.70
C GLU A 100 -11.65 -8.84 29.17
N ASP A 101 -12.41 -9.93 29.04
CA ASP A 101 -11.93 -11.15 28.40
C ASP A 101 -11.55 -10.90 26.93
N PHE A 102 -12.38 -10.14 26.21
CA PHE A 102 -12.12 -9.74 24.84
C PHE A 102 -10.89 -8.82 24.72
N ARG A 103 -10.70 -7.87 25.65
CA ARG A 103 -9.48 -7.05 25.72
C ARG A 103 -8.24 -7.91 25.93
N ARG A 104 -8.29 -8.89 26.84
CA ARG A 104 -7.20 -9.86 27.06
C ARG A 104 -6.93 -10.69 25.81
N PHE A 105 -7.99 -11.10 25.11
CA PHE A 105 -7.89 -11.77 23.81
C PHE A 105 -7.15 -10.92 22.78
N LEU A 106 -7.54 -9.65 22.59
CA LEU A 106 -6.86 -8.76 21.64
C LEU A 106 -5.40 -8.48 22.05
N ASN A 107 -5.10 -8.33 23.34
CA ASN A 107 -3.72 -8.16 23.83
C ASN A 107 -2.85 -9.40 23.58
N ALA A 108 -3.45 -10.60 23.55
CA ALA A 108 -2.76 -11.83 23.17
C ALA A 108 -2.62 -11.94 21.65
N LEU A 109 -3.69 -11.60 20.92
CA LEU A 109 -3.72 -11.61 19.46
C LEU A 109 -2.68 -10.67 18.90
N PHE A 110 -2.57 -9.46 19.45
CA PHE A 110 -1.59 -8.47 19.02
C PHE A 110 -0.40 -8.48 19.96
N SER A 111 0.48 -9.45 19.77
CA SER A 111 1.70 -9.60 20.54
C SER A 111 2.83 -10.19 19.73
N ASN A 112 4.02 -10.18 20.32
CA ASN A 112 5.16 -10.97 19.90
C ASN A 112 5.87 -11.60 21.11
N LYS A 113 6.93 -12.36 20.87
CA LYS A 113 7.73 -13.03 21.91
C LYS A 113 8.26 -12.10 23.02
N LYS A 114 8.36 -10.79 22.76
CA LYS A 114 8.93 -9.80 23.68
C LYS A 114 7.87 -8.96 24.40
N ARG A 115 6.71 -8.71 23.78
CA ARG A 115 5.69 -7.79 24.32
C ARG A 115 4.30 -8.02 23.71
N SER A 116 3.26 -7.57 24.40
CA SER A 116 1.97 -7.27 23.78
C SER A 116 1.96 -5.84 23.22
N TYR A 117 1.31 -5.65 22.08
CA TYR A 117 1.10 -4.33 21.49
C TYR A 117 -0.09 -3.65 22.17
N CYS A 118 0.09 -2.44 22.70
CA CYS A 118 -1.01 -1.67 23.25
C CYS A 118 -1.92 -1.18 22.12
N ILE A 119 -3.22 -1.45 22.24
CA ILE A 119 -4.25 -0.95 21.31
C ILE A 119 -5.08 0.08 22.08
N LEU A 120 -5.48 1.15 21.41
CA LEU A 120 -6.36 2.15 22.01
C LEU A 120 -7.68 1.52 22.48
N ASN A 121 -8.14 1.92 23.66
CA ASN A 121 -9.40 1.41 24.23
C ASN A 121 -10.58 1.59 23.27
N ASP A 122 -10.68 2.75 22.59
CA ASP A 122 -11.77 3.01 21.64
C ASP A 122 -11.84 1.96 20.53
N LEU A 123 -10.71 1.44 20.08
CA LEU A 123 -10.62 0.41 19.05
C LEU A 123 -10.99 -0.97 19.58
N VAL A 124 -10.59 -1.29 20.82
CA VAL A 124 -11.03 -2.51 21.52
C VAL A 124 -12.54 -2.53 21.65
N GLU A 125 -13.14 -1.43 22.11
CA GLU A 125 -14.59 -1.31 22.27
C GLU A 125 -15.32 -1.38 20.92
N GLN A 126 -14.71 -0.86 19.86
CA GLN A 126 -15.25 -0.99 18.51
C GLN A 126 -15.25 -2.44 18.02
N TYR A 127 -14.12 -3.13 18.15
CA TYR A 127 -14.01 -4.53 17.74
C TYR A 127 -14.98 -5.42 18.48
N PHE A 128 -15.19 -5.12 19.76
CA PHE A 128 -16.17 -5.79 20.57
C PHE A 128 -17.55 -5.66 19.92
N ARG A 129 -18.00 -4.44 19.60
CA ARG A 129 -19.30 -4.19 18.96
C ARG A 129 -19.46 -4.86 17.59
N GLU A 130 -18.38 -5.02 16.84
CA GLU A 130 -18.41 -5.69 15.53
C GLU A 130 -18.38 -7.20 15.61
N THR A 131 -17.91 -7.73 16.74
CA THR A 131 -17.88 -9.16 17.03
C THR A 131 -19.17 -9.62 17.71
N ASP A 132 -19.77 -8.75 18.54
CA ASP A 132 -21.07 -8.91 19.19
C ASP A 132 -22.21 -8.71 18.16
N PHE A 133 -22.49 -9.76 17.39
CA PHE A 133 -23.46 -9.73 16.30
C PHE A 133 -24.89 -9.66 16.82
N ASN A 134 -25.16 -10.26 17.99
CA ASN A 134 -26.48 -10.31 18.59
C ASN A 134 -26.78 -9.11 19.51
N GLN A 135 -25.76 -8.30 19.82
CA GLN A 135 -25.82 -7.08 20.65
C GLN A 135 -26.23 -7.35 22.11
N ASP A 136 -25.79 -8.46 22.69
CA ASP A 136 -26.06 -8.84 24.09
C ASP A 136 -24.95 -8.41 25.07
N GLU A 137 -23.98 -7.65 24.59
CA GLU A 137 -22.80 -7.16 25.30
C GLU A 137 -21.83 -8.27 25.76
N LYS A 138 -21.87 -9.43 25.10
CA LYS A 138 -20.97 -10.56 25.31
C LYS A 138 -20.53 -11.12 23.97
N ILE A 139 -19.42 -11.86 23.97
CA ILE A 139 -19.00 -12.62 22.78
C ILE A 139 -19.18 -14.11 23.08
N ASP A 140 -20.12 -14.75 22.41
CA ASP A 140 -20.28 -16.20 22.50
C ASP A 140 -19.33 -16.96 21.55
N TYR A 141 -19.36 -18.29 21.61
CA TYR A 141 -18.49 -19.12 20.78
C TYR A 141 -18.77 -18.98 19.28
N ASP A 142 -20.03 -18.84 18.88
CA ASP A 142 -20.41 -18.75 17.47
C ASP A 142 -19.97 -17.40 16.89
N GLU A 143 -20.09 -16.33 17.66
CA GLU A 143 -19.57 -15.00 17.33
C GLU A 143 -18.05 -14.99 17.22
N PHE A 144 -17.33 -15.64 18.15
CA PHE A 144 -15.89 -15.84 18.05
C PHE A 144 -15.49 -16.57 16.75
N ILE A 145 -16.18 -17.65 16.38
CA ILE A 145 -15.91 -18.39 15.15
C ILE A 145 -16.21 -17.55 13.90
N GLN A 146 -17.26 -16.73 13.92
CA GLN A 146 -17.57 -15.81 12.83
C GLN A 146 -16.50 -14.74 12.66
N ALA A 147 -16.09 -14.07 13.74
CA ALA A 147 -14.98 -13.12 13.73
C ALA A 147 -13.66 -13.79 13.32
N TRP A 148 -13.45 -15.04 13.70
CA TRP A 148 -12.28 -15.81 13.27
C TRP A 148 -12.20 -15.92 11.75
N LYS A 149 -13.29 -16.40 11.13
CA LYS A 149 -13.38 -16.58 9.68
C LYS A 149 -13.28 -15.26 8.93
N LYS A 150 -13.88 -14.21 9.46
CA LYS A 150 -13.94 -12.89 8.82
C LYS A 150 -12.59 -12.19 8.86
N THR A 151 -11.90 -12.19 10.01
CA THR A 151 -10.77 -11.28 10.21
C THR A 151 -9.59 -11.81 11.03
N ILE A 152 -9.82 -12.52 12.14
CA ILE A 152 -8.72 -12.91 13.06
C ILE A 152 -7.78 -13.92 12.39
N LYS A 153 -8.32 -14.83 11.56
CA LYS A 153 -7.53 -15.87 10.87
C LYS A 153 -6.33 -15.26 10.13
N CYS A 154 -6.51 -14.14 9.44
CA CYS A 154 -5.44 -13.50 8.69
C CYS A 154 -4.32 -13.05 9.65
N ALA A 155 -4.64 -12.46 10.81
CA ALA A 155 -3.62 -12.06 11.79
C ALA A 155 -2.83 -13.27 12.35
N VAL A 156 -3.49 -14.42 12.54
CA VAL A 156 -2.83 -15.61 13.10
C VAL A 156 -2.07 -16.41 12.04
N LYS A 157 -2.60 -16.48 10.82
CA LYS A 157 -2.07 -17.29 9.73
C LYS A 157 -2.20 -16.53 8.41
N PRO A 158 -1.31 -15.55 8.17
CA PRO A 158 -1.27 -14.83 6.91
C PRO A 158 -0.93 -15.77 5.75
N VAL A 159 -1.48 -15.49 4.57
CA VAL A 159 -0.93 -15.99 3.31
C VAL A 159 -0.09 -14.86 2.72
N SER A 160 1.21 -15.07 2.68
CA SER A 160 2.20 -14.02 2.48
C SER A 160 2.82 -14.07 1.09
N ALA A 161 2.90 -12.90 0.45
CA ALA A 161 3.62 -12.71 -0.80
C ALA A 161 4.80 -11.76 -0.62
N LEU A 162 5.96 -12.11 -1.16
CA LEU A 162 7.08 -11.19 -1.34
C LEU A 162 7.09 -10.70 -2.80
N VAL A 163 6.99 -9.39 -2.99
CA VAL A 163 7.09 -8.73 -4.29
C VAL A 163 8.45 -8.05 -4.39
N VAL A 164 9.34 -8.62 -5.19
CA VAL A 164 10.69 -8.13 -5.47
C VAL A 164 10.63 -7.21 -6.69
N VAL A 165 10.73 -5.91 -6.43
CA VAL A 165 10.52 -4.87 -7.43
C VAL A 165 11.83 -4.51 -8.14
N ASP A 166 11.86 -4.78 -9.44
CA ASP A 166 12.82 -4.22 -10.40
C ASP A 166 14.30 -4.25 -9.96
N VAL A 167 14.75 -5.38 -9.39
CA VAL A 167 16.17 -5.57 -9.06
C VAL A 167 16.94 -5.95 -10.34
N GLN A 168 16.93 -5.04 -11.32
CA GLN A 168 17.46 -5.20 -12.67
C GLN A 168 18.81 -4.50 -12.84
N ASN A 169 19.57 -4.92 -13.86
CA ASN A 169 20.93 -4.44 -14.10
C ASN A 169 20.99 -2.91 -14.32
N ASP A 170 20.04 -2.33 -15.05
CA ASP A 170 20.05 -0.89 -15.33
C ASP A 170 19.89 -0.03 -14.08
N PHE A 171 19.15 -0.49 -13.08
CA PHE A 171 18.99 0.24 -11.81
C PHE A 171 20.18 0.07 -10.84
N ILE A 172 21.06 -0.91 -11.09
CA ILE A 172 22.19 -1.22 -10.21
C ILE A 172 23.52 -0.73 -10.81
N SER A 173 23.78 -1.05 -12.07
CA SER A 173 25.08 -0.83 -12.73
C SER A 173 24.99 -0.36 -14.18
N GLY A 174 23.77 -0.18 -14.71
CA GLY A 174 23.54 0.25 -16.09
C GLY A 174 23.10 1.71 -16.20
N SER A 175 22.22 2.00 -17.15
CA SER A 175 21.94 3.37 -17.59
C SER A 175 21.20 4.25 -16.57
N LEU A 176 20.51 3.64 -15.61
CA LEU A 176 19.77 4.32 -14.54
C LEU A 176 20.24 3.83 -13.16
N ALA A 177 21.53 3.59 -13.02
CA ALA A 177 22.11 3.10 -11.78
C ALA A 177 21.87 4.11 -10.64
N LEU A 178 21.31 3.65 -9.52
CA LEU A 178 20.90 4.53 -8.41
C LEU A 178 22.06 5.35 -7.80
N HIS A 179 23.30 4.87 -7.90
CA HIS A 179 24.46 5.62 -7.41
C HIS A 179 24.73 6.89 -8.24
N SER A 180 24.09 7.02 -9.41
CA SER A 180 24.14 8.20 -10.27
C SER A 180 22.90 9.11 -10.08
N CYS A 181 21.97 8.72 -9.22
CA CYS A 181 20.79 9.49 -8.87
C CYS A 181 21.06 10.41 -7.66
N PRO A 182 20.21 11.42 -7.39
CA PRO A 182 20.43 12.41 -6.33
C PRO A 182 20.68 11.85 -4.92
N ALA A 183 20.10 10.70 -4.56
CA ALA A 183 20.33 10.05 -3.27
C ALA A 183 21.67 9.30 -3.19
N GLU A 184 22.32 9.04 -4.33
CA GLU A 184 23.57 8.27 -4.45
C GLU A 184 23.51 6.88 -3.79
N HIS A 185 22.29 6.35 -3.64
CA HIS A 185 22.07 5.02 -3.08
C HIS A 185 22.66 3.93 -3.95
N ARG A 186 23.23 2.90 -3.33
CA ARG A 186 23.83 1.77 -4.02
C ARG A 186 22.80 0.65 -4.21
N GLY A 187 22.31 0.49 -5.43
CA GLY A 187 21.27 -0.48 -5.76
C GLY A 187 21.65 -1.93 -5.44
N GLU A 188 22.94 -2.29 -5.53
CA GLU A 188 23.44 -3.64 -5.22
C GLU A 188 23.29 -4.04 -3.75
N GLU A 189 23.16 -3.08 -2.83
CA GLU A 189 23.07 -3.36 -1.39
C GLU A 189 21.79 -4.11 -1.00
N VAL A 190 20.74 -4.02 -1.81
CA VAL A 190 19.48 -4.74 -1.56
C VAL A 190 19.62 -6.24 -1.83
N VAL A 191 20.49 -6.64 -2.76
CA VAL A 191 20.62 -8.03 -3.23
C VAL A 191 20.93 -9.02 -2.10
N PRO A 192 21.97 -8.83 -1.26
CA PRO A 192 22.26 -9.77 -0.18
C PRO A 192 21.14 -9.85 0.87
N ILE A 193 20.41 -8.75 1.10
CA ILE A 193 19.31 -8.70 2.06
C ILE A 193 18.10 -9.45 1.51
N ILE A 194 17.72 -9.16 0.26
CA ILE A 194 16.61 -9.85 -0.43
C ILE A 194 16.92 -11.35 -0.54
N ASN A 195 18.15 -11.73 -0.89
CA ASN A 195 18.55 -13.14 -0.92
C ASN A 195 18.42 -13.81 0.44
N ARG A 196 18.85 -13.14 1.53
CA ARG A 196 18.67 -13.66 2.88
C ARG A 196 17.18 -13.85 3.21
N VAL A 197 16.33 -12.90 2.83
CA VAL A 197 14.88 -13.00 3.01
C VAL A 197 14.32 -14.19 2.22
N LEU A 198 14.61 -14.28 0.93
CA LEU A 198 14.16 -15.39 0.06
C LEU A 198 14.60 -16.77 0.54
N LEU A 199 15.81 -16.89 1.10
CA LEU A 199 16.37 -18.17 1.52
C LEU A 199 15.95 -18.60 2.94
N ASN A 200 15.60 -17.66 3.81
CA ASN A 200 15.34 -17.95 5.23
C ASN A 200 13.88 -17.68 5.67
N VAL A 201 13.05 -17.15 4.78
CA VAL A 201 11.66 -16.80 5.05
C VAL A 201 10.77 -17.52 4.06
N ASN A 202 9.88 -18.36 4.58
CA ASN A 202 8.96 -19.16 3.77
C ASN A 202 7.73 -18.34 3.38
N PHE A 203 7.86 -17.52 2.34
CA PHE A 203 6.71 -16.89 1.71
C PHE A 203 5.88 -17.93 0.94
N ASP A 204 4.56 -17.78 0.97
CA ASP A 204 3.64 -18.62 0.20
C ASP A 204 3.73 -18.30 -1.30
N VAL A 205 4.03 -17.04 -1.62
CA VAL A 205 4.15 -16.54 -2.99
C VAL A 205 5.37 -15.62 -3.12
N VAL A 206 6.12 -15.77 -4.20
CA VAL A 206 7.17 -14.82 -4.59
C VAL A 206 6.84 -14.28 -5.98
N ALA A 207 6.95 -12.97 -6.16
CA ALA A 207 6.80 -12.30 -7.43
C ALA A 207 8.04 -11.45 -7.73
N TYR A 208 8.54 -11.53 -8.96
CA TYR A 208 9.56 -10.63 -9.49
C TYR A 208 8.94 -9.71 -10.53
N THR A 209 9.21 -8.42 -10.42
CA THR A 209 8.77 -7.43 -11.40
C THR A 209 9.92 -7.00 -12.29
N TYR A 210 9.57 -6.59 -13.50
CA TYR A 210 10.49 -6.19 -14.54
C TYR A 210 9.95 -4.93 -15.19
N ASP A 211 10.68 -3.83 -15.09
CA ASP A 211 10.53 -2.78 -16.09
C ASP A 211 10.95 -3.33 -17.44
N TRP A 212 10.11 -3.13 -18.45
CA TRP A 212 10.22 -3.84 -19.72
C TRP A 212 9.78 -2.96 -20.89
N HIS A 213 10.54 -1.90 -21.12
CA HIS A 213 10.14 -0.80 -21.99
C HIS A 213 10.48 -1.02 -23.46
N PRO A 214 9.56 -0.74 -24.40
CA PRO A 214 9.92 -0.66 -25.82
C PRO A 214 10.90 0.50 -26.06
N LEU A 215 11.70 0.43 -27.12
CA LEU A 215 12.74 1.44 -27.41
C LEU A 215 12.18 2.87 -27.55
N ASN A 216 10.93 3.02 -28.00
CA ASN A 216 10.25 4.30 -28.21
C ASN A 216 9.35 4.74 -27.03
N HIS A 217 9.58 4.18 -25.84
CA HIS A 217 8.76 4.44 -24.64
C HIS A 217 8.71 5.94 -24.27
N ILE A 218 7.54 6.39 -23.80
CA ILE A 218 7.24 7.79 -23.44
C ILE A 218 8.10 8.33 -22.31
N SER A 219 8.54 7.47 -21.40
CA SER A 219 9.32 7.86 -20.23
C SER A 219 10.77 8.21 -20.56
N PHE A 220 11.28 7.83 -21.75
CA PHE A 220 12.68 8.06 -22.07
C PHE A 220 12.92 9.50 -22.51
N TYR A 221 13.93 10.13 -21.90
CA TYR A 221 14.43 11.45 -22.21
C TYR A 221 14.81 11.58 -23.69
N GLU A 222 15.42 10.55 -24.27
CA GLU A 222 15.80 10.46 -25.68
C GLU A 222 14.59 10.54 -26.61
N ASN A 223 13.42 10.10 -26.13
CA ASN A 223 12.16 10.05 -26.88
C ASN A 223 11.24 11.26 -26.64
N ARG A 224 11.66 12.25 -25.85
CA ARG A 224 10.84 13.41 -25.48
C ARG A 224 10.27 14.20 -26.66
N HIS A 225 10.90 14.10 -27.83
CA HIS A 225 10.47 14.76 -29.08
C HIS A 225 9.48 13.95 -29.91
N LEU A 226 9.25 12.68 -29.57
CA LEU A 226 8.37 11.80 -30.34
C LEU A 226 6.89 12.10 -30.11
N ARG A 227 6.56 12.84 -29.06
CA ARG A 227 5.19 13.19 -28.66
C ARG A 227 5.05 14.69 -28.52
N LYS A 228 3.85 15.18 -28.83
CA LYS A 228 3.56 16.62 -28.74
C LYS A 228 3.40 17.01 -27.28
N THR A 229 4.22 17.94 -26.80
CA THR A 229 4.07 18.55 -25.48
C THR A 229 2.79 19.40 -25.42
N ALA A 230 2.08 19.32 -24.30
CA ALA A 230 0.91 20.12 -24.03
C ALA A 230 1.32 21.59 -23.75
N PRO A 231 0.53 22.60 -24.18
CA PRO A 231 0.82 24.01 -23.90
C PRO A 231 0.99 24.34 -22.41
N GLU A 232 0.31 23.59 -21.54
CA GLU A 232 0.34 23.72 -20.08
C GLU A 232 1.48 22.94 -19.39
N SER A 233 2.34 22.25 -20.15
CA SER A 233 3.50 21.55 -19.60
C SER A 233 4.44 22.54 -18.90
N PRO A 234 4.98 22.20 -17.71
CA PRO A 234 5.86 23.11 -16.97
C PRO A 234 7.18 23.40 -17.72
N VAL A 235 7.61 22.46 -18.56
CA VAL A 235 8.76 22.60 -19.47
C VAL A 235 8.43 22.03 -20.85
N SER A 236 9.01 22.60 -21.91
CA SER A 236 8.88 22.07 -23.27
C SER A 236 9.81 20.86 -23.49
N ALA A 237 9.54 20.02 -24.49
CA ALA A 237 10.42 18.88 -24.80
C ALA A 237 11.86 19.31 -25.15
N GLU A 238 12.03 20.51 -25.73
CA GLU A 238 13.34 21.07 -26.09
C GLU A 238 14.15 21.52 -24.88
N GLN A 239 13.48 22.02 -23.85
CA GLN A 239 14.10 22.58 -22.64
C GLN A 239 14.19 21.58 -21.49
N ALA A 240 13.44 20.48 -21.56
CA ALA A 240 13.44 19.45 -20.54
C ALA A 240 14.82 18.79 -20.41
N ASN A 241 15.13 18.38 -19.18
CA ASN A 241 16.27 17.57 -18.77
C ASN A 241 15.80 16.22 -18.21
N VAL A 242 16.75 15.34 -17.93
CA VAL A 242 16.48 14.11 -17.18
C VAL A 242 15.93 14.48 -15.80
N LEU A 243 14.92 13.73 -15.34
CA LEU A 243 14.09 13.93 -14.15
C LEU A 243 13.10 15.10 -14.21
N ASP A 244 13.04 15.87 -15.30
CA ASP A 244 11.97 16.84 -15.46
C ASP A 244 10.64 16.14 -15.78
N THR A 245 9.55 16.73 -15.28
CA THR A 245 8.18 16.30 -15.62
C THR A 245 7.69 17.06 -16.85
N VAL A 246 7.25 16.32 -17.87
CA VAL A 246 6.63 16.85 -19.08
C VAL A 246 5.18 16.37 -19.17
N ILE A 247 4.29 17.26 -19.60
CA ILE A 247 2.90 16.89 -19.92
C ILE A 247 2.78 16.71 -21.43
N PHE A 248 2.58 15.47 -21.88
CA PHE A 248 2.32 15.15 -23.28
C PHE A 248 0.82 15.19 -23.60
N ILE A 249 0.49 15.54 -24.83
CA ILE A 249 -0.84 15.32 -25.40
C ILE A 249 -0.96 13.82 -25.68
N GLY A 250 -1.79 13.13 -24.92
CA GLY A 250 -1.92 11.69 -25.09
C GLY A 250 -2.69 11.34 -26.37
N SER A 251 -2.31 10.20 -26.93
CA SER A 251 -2.81 9.65 -28.19
C SER A 251 -4.07 8.80 -28.00
N LEU A 252 -4.49 8.56 -26.76
CA LEU A 252 -5.61 7.71 -26.38
C LEU A 252 -6.80 8.57 -25.93
N ASP A 253 -8.02 8.19 -26.32
CA ASP A 253 -9.24 8.94 -26.04
C ASP A 253 -9.46 9.19 -24.54
N LEU A 254 -9.06 8.23 -23.70
CA LEU A 254 -9.18 8.29 -22.24
C LEU A 254 -8.02 9.05 -21.58
N ALA A 255 -6.91 9.27 -22.28
CA ALA A 255 -5.71 9.92 -21.77
C ALA A 255 -5.39 11.18 -22.58
N LYS A 256 -6.17 12.26 -22.40
CA LYS A 256 -5.93 13.50 -23.15
C LYS A 256 -4.63 14.21 -22.75
N ARG A 257 -4.16 13.97 -21.53
CA ARG A 257 -2.91 14.51 -20.96
C ARG A 257 -2.21 13.41 -20.20
N ILE A 258 -0.90 13.32 -20.40
CA ILE A 258 -0.04 12.33 -19.75
C ILE A 258 1.10 13.10 -19.10
N GLU A 259 1.08 13.18 -17.78
CA GLU A 259 2.19 13.72 -16.98
C GLU A 259 3.25 12.63 -16.82
N GLN A 260 4.48 12.92 -17.23
CA GLN A 260 5.56 11.93 -17.30
C GLN A 260 6.88 12.54 -16.83
N VAL A 261 7.51 11.89 -15.86
CA VAL A 261 8.92 12.15 -15.50
C VAL A 261 9.82 11.54 -16.58
N LEU A 262 10.77 12.30 -17.09
CA LEU A 262 11.73 11.79 -18.08
C LEU A 262 12.90 11.08 -17.40
N TRP A 263 13.19 9.87 -17.85
CA TRP A 263 14.30 9.03 -17.39
C TRP A 263 15.29 8.78 -18.53
N PRO A 264 16.58 8.51 -18.28
CA PRO A 264 17.45 7.96 -19.32
C PRO A 264 16.84 6.67 -19.88
N ALA A 265 17.09 6.32 -21.14
CA ALA A 265 16.65 5.03 -21.67
C ALA A 265 17.19 3.87 -20.82
N HIS A 266 16.30 3.03 -20.32
CA HIS A 266 16.62 1.95 -19.37
C HIS A 266 15.66 0.78 -19.54
N CYS A 267 16.06 -0.40 -19.06
CA CYS A 267 15.27 -1.62 -19.03
C CYS A 267 14.58 -1.92 -20.37
N ILE A 268 15.30 -1.65 -21.47
CA ILE A 268 14.77 -1.86 -22.82
C ILE A 268 14.58 -3.36 -23.04
N GLN A 269 13.44 -3.74 -23.60
CA GLN A 269 13.08 -5.15 -23.83
C GLN A 269 14.22 -5.93 -24.51
N LYS A 270 14.52 -7.09 -23.95
CA LYS A 270 15.51 -8.06 -24.47
C LYS A 270 16.94 -7.51 -24.50
N THR A 271 17.25 -6.52 -23.67
CA THR A 271 18.62 -6.06 -23.44
C THR A 271 19.14 -6.56 -22.09
N PRO A 272 20.46 -6.70 -21.91
CA PRO A 272 21.04 -7.09 -20.62
C PRO A 272 20.66 -6.14 -19.48
N GLY A 273 20.45 -4.86 -19.76
CA GLY A 273 20.03 -3.87 -18.77
C GLY A 273 18.69 -4.21 -18.10
N ALA A 274 17.79 -4.88 -18.84
CA ALA A 274 16.48 -5.28 -18.37
C ALA A 274 16.46 -6.66 -17.67
N ASP A 275 17.58 -7.39 -17.62
CA ASP A 275 17.64 -8.63 -16.85
C ASP A 275 17.72 -8.34 -15.35
N LEU A 276 17.13 -9.21 -14.51
CA LEU A 276 17.39 -9.18 -13.07
C LEU A 276 18.88 -9.36 -12.80
N HIS A 277 19.36 -8.72 -11.73
CA HIS A 277 20.74 -8.82 -11.28
C HIS A 277 21.16 -10.27 -11.12
N ARG A 278 22.33 -10.63 -11.66
CA ARG A 278 22.81 -12.02 -11.72
C ARG A 278 22.93 -12.70 -10.35
N ASP A 279 23.20 -11.92 -9.31
CA ASP A 279 23.41 -12.43 -7.95
C ASP A 279 22.10 -12.51 -7.15
N LEU A 280 20.97 -12.06 -7.70
CA LEU A 280 19.66 -12.20 -7.07
C LEU A 280 19.19 -13.65 -7.17
N VAL A 281 18.83 -14.24 -6.03
CA VAL A 281 18.24 -15.57 -5.95
C VAL A 281 16.92 -15.59 -6.72
N ARG A 282 16.73 -16.63 -7.54
CA ARG A 282 15.48 -16.90 -8.23
C ARG A 282 14.80 -18.10 -7.60
N VAL A 283 13.57 -17.89 -7.12
CA VAL A 283 12.73 -18.95 -6.57
C VAL A 283 11.96 -19.63 -7.70
N ASP A 284 11.88 -20.96 -7.65
CA ASP A 284 11.09 -21.74 -8.58
C ASP A 284 9.60 -21.40 -8.47
N ASN A 285 8.86 -21.40 -9.59
CA ASN A 285 7.44 -21.07 -9.66
C ASN A 285 7.06 -19.65 -9.20
N ALA A 286 8.03 -18.73 -9.14
CA ALA A 286 7.73 -17.33 -8.89
C ALA A 286 6.86 -16.71 -9.99
N ILE A 287 6.04 -15.74 -9.63
CA ILE A 287 5.26 -14.93 -10.57
C ILE A 287 6.22 -13.94 -11.24
N HIS A 288 6.12 -13.78 -12.55
CA HIS A 288 6.90 -12.80 -13.31
C HIS A 288 5.97 -11.74 -13.90
N VAL A 289 6.16 -10.49 -13.50
CA VAL A 289 5.31 -9.36 -13.92
C VAL A 289 6.14 -8.37 -14.73
N TYR A 290 5.82 -8.23 -16.01
CA TYR A 290 6.44 -7.24 -16.88
C TYR A 290 5.54 -5.98 -16.92
N LYS A 291 6.12 -4.82 -16.63
CA LYS A 291 5.44 -3.53 -16.60
C LYS A 291 6.14 -2.53 -17.53
N GLY A 292 5.45 -1.43 -17.86
CA GLY A 292 5.99 -0.39 -18.74
C GLY A 292 6.08 -0.81 -20.22
N THR A 293 5.31 -1.82 -20.63
CA THR A 293 5.38 -2.39 -21.98
C THR A 293 4.64 -1.56 -23.04
N ASN A 294 3.76 -0.65 -22.62
CA ASN A 294 3.01 0.23 -23.51
C ASN A 294 3.87 1.47 -23.84
N PRO A 295 4.19 1.75 -25.11
CA PRO A 295 5.02 2.91 -25.45
C PRO A 295 4.40 4.25 -25.04
N GLU A 296 3.08 4.34 -24.90
CA GLU A 296 2.36 5.60 -24.63
C GLU A 296 2.10 5.88 -23.15
N ILE A 297 2.21 4.87 -22.28
CA ILE A 297 1.87 4.99 -20.87
C ILE A 297 2.90 4.22 -20.04
N ASP A 298 3.53 4.92 -19.11
CA ASP A 298 4.45 4.34 -18.15
C ASP A 298 3.73 3.60 -17.02
N SER A 299 4.43 2.70 -16.33
CA SER A 299 3.88 1.85 -15.28
C SER A 299 4.90 1.61 -14.18
N TYR A 300 4.89 2.47 -13.16
CA TYR A 300 5.74 2.27 -11.99
C TYR A 300 5.23 1.13 -11.10
N SER A 301 3.91 1.07 -10.91
CA SER A 301 3.32 0.03 -10.07
C SER A 301 3.30 -1.31 -10.80
N ALA A 302 3.55 -2.37 -10.04
CA ALA A 302 3.36 -3.74 -10.51
C ALA A 302 1.89 -4.17 -10.58
N PHE A 303 0.92 -3.31 -10.24
CA PHE A 303 -0.53 -3.60 -10.29
C PHE A 303 -1.25 -2.92 -11.47
N TRP A 304 -0.85 -1.69 -11.80
CA TRP A 304 -1.53 -0.82 -12.76
C TRP A 304 -0.52 0.06 -13.47
N ASP A 305 -0.83 0.46 -14.69
CA ASP A 305 -0.15 1.60 -15.32
C ASP A 305 -0.42 2.91 -14.55
N ASN A 306 0.39 3.94 -14.83
CA ASN A 306 0.35 5.21 -14.12
C ASN A 306 -0.98 5.97 -14.29
N MET A 307 -1.80 5.60 -15.28
CA MET A 307 -3.12 6.17 -15.52
C MET A 307 -4.28 5.26 -15.04
N LYS A 308 -3.95 4.10 -14.47
CA LYS A 308 -4.90 3.03 -14.11
C LYS A 308 -5.83 2.61 -15.26
N LEU A 309 -5.34 2.66 -16.49
CA LEU A 309 -6.10 2.24 -17.68
C LEU A 309 -5.96 0.73 -17.94
N SER A 310 -4.82 0.15 -17.57
CA SER A 310 -4.54 -1.28 -17.70
C SER A 310 -3.99 -1.87 -16.40
N LYS A 311 -4.46 -3.08 -16.09
CA LYS A 311 -3.95 -3.91 -15.00
C LYS A 311 -2.83 -4.81 -15.50
N THR A 312 -1.86 -5.06 -14.64
CA THR A 312 -0.96 -6.21 -14.79
C THR A 312 -1.65 -7.51 -14.34
N SER A 313 -0.95 -8.64 -14.41
CA SER A 313 -1.43 -9.92 -13.87
C SER A 313 -1.33 -10.04 -12.34
N LEU A 314 -0.58 -9.16 -11.65
CA LEU A 314 -0.18 -9.38 -10.27
C LEU A 314 -1.37 -9.57 -9.32
N ASP A 315 -2.37 -8.69 -9.36
CA ASP A 315 -3.55 -8.80 -8.49
C ASP A 315 -4.28 -10.15 -8.70
N ALA A 316 -4.51 -10.54 -9.95
CA ALA A 316 -5.20 -11.78 -10.26
C ALA A 316 -4.45 -13.01 -9.70
N GLU A 317 -3.13 -13.05 -9.89
CA GLU A 317 -2.29 -14.15 -9.40
C GLU A 317 -2.25 -14.23 -7.86
N LEU A 318 -2.18 -13.07 -7.19
CA LEU A 318 -2.21 -12.99 -5.72
C LEU A 318 -3.57 -13.42 -5.15
N ARG A 319 -4.68 -12.99 -5.78
CA ARG A 319 -6.04 -13.39 -5.38
C ARG A 319 -6.28 -14.87 -5.55
N GLU A 320 -5.86 -15.45 -6.67
CA GLU A 320 -6.00 -16.88 -6.94
C GLU A 320 -5.28 -17.73 -5.88
N ARG A 321 -4.18 -17.21 -5.32
CA ARG A 321 -3.40 -17.85 -4.25
C ARG A 321 -3.85 -17.45 -2.84
N PHE A 322 -4.98 -16.74 -2.71
CA PHE A 322 -5.54 -16.29 -1.43
C PHE A 322 -4.58 -15.44 -0.59
N VAL A 323 -3.68 -14.69 -1.23
CA VAL A 323 -2.73 -13.82 -0.54
C VAL A 323 -3.48 -12.77 0.27
N THR A 324 -3.07 -12.63 1.53
CA THR A 324 -3.60 -11.63 2.47
C THR A 324 -2.59 -10.51 2.74
N ASP A 325 -1.30 -10.79 2.59
CA ASP A 325 -0.20 -9.90 2.99
C ASP A 325 0.81 -9.76 1.85
N VAL A 326 1.17 -8.53 1.54
CA VAL A 326 2.15 -8.20 0.52
C VAL A 326 3.34 -7.49 1.17
N TYR A 327 4.50 -8.10 1.04
CA TYR A 327 5.77 -7.55 1.48
C TYR A 327 6.52 -7.05 0.25
N VAL A 328 6.91 -5.78 0.23
CA VAL A 328 7.54 -5.14 -0.93
C VAL A 328 9.00 -4.82 -0.64
N VAL A 329 9.87 -5.17 -1.59
CA VAL A 329 11.33 -4.90 -1.58
C VAL A 329 11.82 -4.46 -2.95
N GLY A 330 13.04 -3.96 -3.04
CA GLY A 330 13.69 -3.69 -4.32
C GLY A 330 13.87 -2.21 -4.62
N LEU A 331 13.75 -1.83 -5.89
CA LEU A 331 14.17 -0.53 -6.44
C LEU A 331 13.05 0.10 -7.30
N ALA A 332 12.88 1.41 -7.39
CA ALA A 332 13.35 2.43 -6.46
C ALA A 332 12.29 2.72 -5.38
N THR A 333 12.71 2.95 -4.13
CA THR A 333 11.85 3.18 -2.95
C THR A 333 10.76 4.23 -3.20
N ASP A 334 11.13 5.37 -3.80
CA ASP A 334 10.29 6.54 -4.08
C ASP A 334 9.51 6.47 -5.40
N VAL A 335 9.74 5.42 -6.19
CA VAL A 335 9.11 5.22 -7.51
C VAL A 335 8.37 3.88 -7.52
N CYS A 336 8.89 2.85 -8.18
CA CYS A 336 8.22 1.57 -8.40
C CYS A 336 7.82 0.86 -7.10
N VAL A 337 8.68 0.90 -6.08
CA VAL A 337 8.41 0.28 -4.77
C VAL A 337 7.23 0.98 -4.09
N ALA A 338 7.26 2.31 -3.97
CA ALA A 338 6.17 3.06 -3.35
C ALA A 338 4.86 2.93 -4.13
N SER A 339 4.89 3.03 -5.46
CA SER A 339 3.69 2.84 -6.30
C SER A 339 3.12 1.42 -6.21
N THR A 340 3.97 0.41 -6.06
CA THR A 340 3.53 -0.98 -5.86
C THR A 340 2.91 -1.18 -4.48
N ALA A 341 3.55 -0.69 -3.42
CA ALA A 341 3.02 -0.77 -2.07
C ALA A 341 1.69 -0.01 -1.92
N MET A 342 1.59 1.19 -2.51
CA MET A 342 0.36 1.99 -2.51
C MET A 342 -0.80 1.24 -3.18
N HIS A 343 -0.59 0.67 -4.36
CA HIS A 343 -1.63 -0.10 -5.03
C HIS A 343 -1.95 -1.42 -4.31
N ALA A 344 -1.00 -2.06 -3.65
CA ALA A 344 -1.29 -3.22 -2.80
C ALA A 344 -2.27 -2.86 -1.67
N VAL A 345 -2.06 -1.70 -1.02
CA VAL A 345 -2.99 -1.16 -0.01
C VAL A 345 -4.36 -0.82 -0.62
N GLU A 346 -4.41 -0.20 -1.80
CA GLU A 346 -5.68 0.11 -2.49
C GLU A 346 -6.47 -1.16 -2.83
N HIS A 347 -5.77 -2.25 -3.15
CA HIS A 347 -6.35 -3.58 -3.35
C HIS A 347 -6.65 -4.30 -2.02
N ASN A 348 -6.56 -3.63 -0.87
CA ASN A 348 -6.86 -4.18 0.46
C ASN A 348 -5.93 -5.34 0.89
N TYR A 349 -4.72 -5.43 0.34
CA TYR A 349 -3.69 -6.29 0.93
C TYR A 349 -3.09 -5.61 2.17
N ARG A 350 -2.80 -6.39 3.21
CA ARG A 350 -2.00 -5.91 4.34
C ARG A 350 -0.58 -5.74 3.85
N THR A 351 -0.07 -4.52 3.87
CA THR A 351 1.15 -4.20 3.12
C THR A 351 2.26 -3.76 4.05
N ALA A 352 3.44 -4.35 3.88
CA ALA A 352 4.66 -3.96 4.57
C ALA A 352 5.78 -3.71 3.57
N LEU A 353 6.54 -2.64 3.78
CA LEU A 353 7.76 -2.36 3.05
C LEU A 353 8.95 -2.79 3.92
N ILE A 354 9.81 -3.67 3.37
CA ILE A 354 11.01 -4.12 4.09
C ILE A 354 12.13 -3.14 3.79
N GLU A 355 12.34 -2.19 4.70
CA GLU A 355 13.08 -0.95 4.45
C GLU A 355 14.56 -1.15 4.15
N ASP A 356 15.21 -2.01 4.94
CA ASP A 356 16.62 -2.33 4.75
C ASP A 356 16.87 -3.02 3.40
N ALA A 357 15.83 -3.59 2.78
CA ALA A 357 15.84 -4.20 1.45
C ALA A 357 15.38 -3.27 0.31
N CYS A 358 15.34 -1.95 0.53
CA CYS A 358 14.96 -0.96 -0.48
C CYS A 358 16.01 0.14 -0.66
N ARG A 359 16.18 0.63 -1.89
CA ARG A 359 16.98 1.83 -2.23
C ARG A 359 16.24 2.66 -3.27
N GLY A 360 16.48 3.96 -3.31
CA GLY A 360 15.69 4.91 -4.09
C GLY A 360 16.52 5.98 -4.79
N VAL A 361 15.82 6.86 -5.52
CA VAL A 361 16.41 7.86 -6.42
C VAL A 361 16.71 9.17 -5.69
N ASN A 362 15.80 9.65 -4.84
CA ASN A 362 15.91 10.94 -4.18
C ASN A 362 15.44 10.88 -2.71
N GLU A 363 16.29 11.29 -1.77
CA GLU A 363 15.99 11.20 -0.33
C GLU A 363 14.75 11.98 0.10
N LYS A 364 14.54 13.17 -0.47
CA LYS A 364 13.35 13.97 -0.15
C LYS A 364 12.07 13.30 -0.64
N GLU A 365 12.10 12.71 -1.83
CA GLU A 365 10.95 11.98 -2.37
C GLU A 365 10.73 10.66 -1.60
N ILE A 366 11.79 9.98 -1.16
CA ILE A 366 11.69 8.82 -0.27
C ILE A 366 10.93 9.19 1.01
N GLU A 367 11.28 10.29 1.67
CA GLU A 367 10.58 10.76 2.87
C GLU A 367 9.10 11.08 2.59
N VAL A 368 8.81 11.76 1.49
CA VAL A 368 7.43 12.09 1.08
C VAL A 368 6.61 10.82 0.82
N LYS A 369 7.14 9.89 0.04
CA LYS A 369 6.46 8.62 -0.26
C LYS A 369 6.29 7.76 0.98
N ARG A 370 7.28 7.74 1.86
CA ARG A 370 7.21 7.05 3.15
C ARG A 370 6.05 7.59 3.99
N ALA A 371 5.91 8.92 4.10
CA ALA A 371 4.80 9.54 4.82
C ALA A 371 3.44 9.18 4.21
N GLN A 372 3.30 9.26 2.89
CA GLN A 372 2.08 8.90 2.17
C GLN A 372 1.68 7.43 2.36
N LEU A 373 2.64 6.52 2.25
CA LEU A 373 2.43 5.09 2.49
C LEU A 373 2.00 4.80 3.94
N ASN A 374 2.62 5.47 4.90
CA ASN A 374 2.27 5.33 6.31
C ASN A 374 0.83 5.81 6.58
N GLU A 375 0.40 6.92 5.98
CA GLU A 375 -0.98 7.43 6.08
C GLU A 375 -2.02 6.49 5.47
N THR A 376 -1.64 5.79 4.40
CA THR A 376 -2.50 4.78 3.76
C THR A 376 -2.49 3.43 4.49
N GLY A 377 -1.61 3.25 5.47
CA GLY A 377 -1.55 2.05 6.32
C GLY A 377 -0.63 0.95 5.79
N CYS A 378 0.27 1.28 4.86
CA CYS A 378 1.47 0.46 4.63
C CYS A 378 2.41 0.67 5.82
N ILE A 379 2.94 -0.42 6.37
CA ILE A 379 3.88 -0.36 7.48
C ILE A 379 5.31 -0.52 6.99
N PHE A 380 6.25 -0.13 7.84
CA PHE A 380 7.68 -0.16 7.56
C PHE A 380 8.38 -1.04 8.58
N VAL A 381 9.16 -2.00 8.10
CA VAL A 381 9.84 -3.00 8.93
C VAL A 381 11.22 -3.33 8.40
N ASP A 382 12.11 -3.81 9.26
CA ASP A 382 13.38 -4.40 8.85
C ASP A 382 13.21 -5.90 8.54
N SER A 383 14.07 -6.43 7.68
CA SER A 383 14.05 -7.84 7.26
C SER A 383 14.13 -8.84 8.43
N ASN A 384 14.70 -8.46 9.57
CA ASN A 384 14.87 -9.31 10.74
C ASN A 384 13.57 -9.64 11.50
N VAL A 385 12.51 -8.84 11.37
CA VAL A 385 11.22 -9.09 12.04
C VAL A 385 10.24 -9.87 11.17
N VAL A 386 10.46 -9.88 9.86
CA VAL A 386 9.59 -10.53 8.86
C VAL A 386 9.33 -12.02 9.17
N PRO A 387 10.30 -12.84 9.60
CA PRO A 387 10.03 -14.25 9.95
C PRO A 387 8.96 -14.42 11.03
N GLY A 388 8.94 -13.53 12.03
CA GLY A 388 7.92 -13.55 13.09
C GLY A 388 6.55 -13.14 12.54
N MET A 389 6.51 -12.17 11.64
CA MET A 389 5.26 -11.67 11.07
C MET A 389 4.59 -12.71 10.17
N ILE A 390 5.35 -13.34 9.26
CA ILE A 390 4.81 -14.35 8.35
C ILE A 390 4.41 -15.65 9.07
N SER A 391 5.08 -16.00 10.17
CA SER A 391 4.71 -17.17 10.99
C SER A 391 3.53 -16.89 11.92
N GLY A 392 3.04 -15.64 12.00
CA GLY A 392 1.98 -15.26 12.93
C GLY A 392 2.42 -15.26 14.41
N GLU A 393 3.73 -15.20 14.67
CA GLU A 393 4.32 -15.00 16.00
C GLU A 393 4.50 -13.51 16.34
N ASP A 394 4.65 -12.63 15.34
CA ASP A 394 4.68 -11.17 15.49
C ASP A 394 3.43 -10.57 14.82
N ARG A 395 2.36 -10.43 15.61
CA ARG A 395 1.05 -9.99 15.11
C ARG A 395 0.87 -8.51 15.39
N ARG A 396 1.33 -7.70 14.44
CA ARG A 396 1.30 -6.24 14.54
C ARG A 396 -0.13 -5.72 14.32
N PRO A 397 -0.67 -4.88 15.21
CA PRO A 397 -2.01 -4.31 15.02
C PRO A 397 -2.08 -3.46 13.75
N GLU A 398 -0.97 -2.85 13.32
CA GLU A 398 -0.92 -2.04 12.10
C GLU A 398 -1.18 -2.88 10.83
N MET A 399 -0.80 -4.16 10.83
CA MET A 399 -1.15 -5.06 9.73
C MET A 399 -2.62 -5.44 9.76
N ALA A 400 -3.28 -5.44 10.91
CA ALA A 400 -4.72 -5.75 11.00
C ALA A 400 -5.62 -4.63 10.49
N ARG A 401 -5.12 -3.67 9.71
CA ARG A 401 -5.88 -2.58 9.10
C ARG A 401 -7.21 -3.01 8.47
N GLY A 402 -7.31 -4.16 7.79
CA GLY A 402 -8.58 -4.66 7.23
C GLY A 402 -9.69 -4.91 8.26
N MET A 403 -9.34 -5.15 9.52
CA MET A 403 -10.30 -5.17 10.64
C MET A 403 -10.71 -3.76 11.12
N PHE A 404 -9.99 -2.70 10.71
CA PHE A 404 -10.19 -1.29 11.10
C PHE A 404 -10.66 -0.35 9.96
N ILE A 405 -10.58 -0.73 8.66
CA ILE A 405 -10.74 0.20 7.52
C ILE A 405 -12.15 0.78 7.37
N GLU A 406 -13.20 -0.04 7.49
CA GLU A 406 -14.58 0.46 7.36
C GLU A 406 -14.86 1.56 8.39
N ASN A 407 -14.10 1.55 9.47
CA ASN A 407 -14.35 2.26 10.72
C ASN A 407 -13.46 3.49 10.96
N LEU A 408 -12.22 3.49 10.47
CA LEU A 408 -11.37 4.69 10.53
C LEU A 408 -11.95 5.85 9.68
N LYS A 409 -12.76 5.54 8.66
CA LYS A 409 -13.58 6.53 7.94
C LYS A 409 -14.66 7.17 8.82
N GLU A 410 -15.15 6.48 9.85
CA GLU A 410 -16.13 7.01 10.80
C GLU A 410 -15.46 7.79 11.94
N ILE A 411 -14.33 7.30 12.47
CA ILE A 411 -13.55 7.99 13.51
C ILE A 411 -12.99 9.33 12.98
N GLY A 412 -12.55 9.37 11.72
CA GLY A 412 -12.11 10.60 11.05
C GLY A 412 -13.22 11.64 10.91
N ARG A 413 -14.49 11.21 10.77
CA ARG A 413 -15.66 12.11 10.71
C ARG A 413 -16.03 12.67 12.09
N TYR A 414 -15.89 11.87 13.15
CA TYR A 414 -16.23 12.27 14.53
C TYR A 414 -15.27 13.31 15.13
N LYS A 415 -14.01 13.37 14.66
CA LYS A 415 -13.03 14.38 15.11
C LYS A 415 -13.00 15.64 14.25
N SER A 416 -13.74 15.66 13.13
CA SER A 416 -13.91 16.82 12.25
C SER A 416 -15.22 17.58 12.47
N GLN A 417 -16.00 17.23 13.49
CA GLN A 417 -17.22 17.94 13.91
C GLN A 417 -16.99 18.76 15.16
#